data_AF-A0A3C0BQX8-F1
#
_entry.id   AF-A0A3C0BQX8-F1
#
_cell.length_a   1.000
_cell.length_b   1.000
_cell.length_c   1.000
_cell.angle_alpha   90.00
_cell.angle_beta   90.00
_cell.angle_gamma   90.00
#
_symmetry.space_group_name_H-M   'P 1'
#
loop_
_entity.id
_entity.type
_entity.pdbx_description
1 polymer ?
#
loop_
_entity_poly.entity_id
_entity_poly.type
_entity_poly.pdbx_seq_one_letter_code
_entity_poly.pdbx_strand_id
1 'polypeptide(L)' 'EWSARFGIPTTHVLDGKRPTMGYDGLLYFGNKMADQIENPGFNVKLAAHARLPYKKSWYSEDPFKYIKAAGENTCRK' A
#
# COMPACT_ATOMS: atom_id res chain seq x y z
N GLU A 1 -5.57 7.51 -2.36
CA GLU A 1 -4.78 6.36 -1.87
C GLU A 1 -5.53 5.58 -0.82
N TRP A 2 -5.48 4.25 -0.89
CA TRP A 2 -6.06 3.37 0.13
C TRP A 2 -5.10 3.21 1.32
N SER A 3 -3.79 3.15 1.06
CA SER A 3 -2.72 3.00 2.05
C SER A 3 -2.66 4.15 3.06
N ALA A 4 -2.81 5.40 2.61
CA ALA A 4 -2.86 6.57 3.50
C ALA A 4 -4.02 6.50 4.51
N ARG A 5 -5.15 5.86 4.14
CA ARG A 5 -6.30 5.67 5.05
C ARG A 5 -6.02 4.63 6.15
N PHE A 6 -5.01 3.79 5.97
CA PHE A 6 -4.50 2.91 7.01
C PHE A 6 -3.52 3.62 7.98
N GLY A 7 -3.23 4.89 7.74
CA GLY A 7 -2.28 5.66 8.56
C GLY A 7 -0.82 5.46 8.17
N ILE A 8 -0.57 4.71 7.10
CA ILE A 8 0.77 4.48 6.56
C ILE A 8 1.15 5.68 5.69
N PRO A 9 2.31 6.32 5.93
CA PRO A 9 2.80 7.36 5.04
C PRO A 9 3.11 6.80 3.66
N THR A 10 2.50 7.39 2.63
CA THR A 10 2.66 6.97 1.24
C THR A 10 2.95 8.15 0.32
N THR A 11 3.83 7.92 -0.66
CA THR A 11 4.18 8.87 -1.71
C THR A 11 4.03 8.22 -3.08
N HIS A 12 3.63 9.01 -4.07
CA HIS A 12 3.51 8.55 -5.45
C HIS A 12 4.90 8.46 -6.09
N VAL A 13 5.25 7.27 -6.58
CA VAL A 13 6.56 7.00 -7.20
C VAL A 13 6.60 7.39 -8.69
N LEU A 14 5.45 7.40 -9.37
CA LEU A 14 5.36 7.64 -10.82
C LEU A 14 4.42 8.80 -11.14
N ASP A 15 4.61 9.92 -10.45
CA ASP A 15 3.84 11.14 -10.71
C ASP A 15 4.53 11.93 -11.83
N GLY A 16 3.93 12.01 -13.02
CA GLY A 16 4.51 12.70 -14.18
C GLY A 16 4.78 14.20 -13.96
N LYS A 17 4.25 14.80 -12.88
CA LYS A 17 4.52 16.18 -12.48
C LYS A 17 5.71 16.32 -11.52
N ARG A 18 6.28 15.21 -11.04
CA ARG A 18 7.38 15.21 -10.07
C ARG A 18 8.54 14.38 -10.61
N PRO A 19 9.78 14.90 -10.60
CA PRO A 19 10.93 14.10 -10.98
C PRO A 19 11.16 13.05 -9.90
N THR A 20 10.82 11.80 -10.18
CA THR A 20 11.09 10.65 -9.29
C THR A 20 12.13 9.69 -9.90
N MET A 21 12.57 9.97 -11.12
CA MET A 21 13.56 9.20 -11.86
C MET A 21 14.80 10.04 -12.17
N GLY A 22 15.92 9.36 -12.44
CA GLY A 22 17.22 10.00 -12.62
C GLY A 22 17.86 10.41 -11.29
N TYR A 23 19.02 11.05 -11.34
CA TYR A 23 19.80 11.41 -10.16
C TYR A 23 19.06 12.40 -9.25
N ASP A 24 18.60 13.51 -9.82
CA ASP A 24 17.87 14.54 -9.09
C ASP A 24 16.52 14.02 -8.59
N GLY A 25 15.88 13.15 -9.38
CA GLY A 25 14.63 12.51 -8.98
C GLY A 25 14.80 11.56 -7.79
N LEU A 26 15.92 10.84 -7.72
CA LEU A 26 16.23 9.98 -6.58
C LEU A 26 16.44 10.81 -5.30
N LEU A 27 17.17 11.92 -5.38
CA LEU A 27 17.39 12.82 -4.25
C LEU A 27 16.08 13.47 -3.80
N TYR A 28 15.28 13.97 -4.74
CA TYR A 28 13.95 14.52 -4.47
C TYR A 28 13.04 13.48 -3.79
N PHE A 29 12.99 12.27 -4.33
CA PHE A 29 12.14 11.20 -3.84
C PHE A 29 12.56 10.72 -2.45
N GLY A 30 13.88 10.57 -2.21
CA GLY A 30 14.44 10.23 -0.91
C GLY A 30 14.10 11.27 0.16
N ASN A 31 14.29 12.56 -0.14
CA ASN A 31 13.91 13.65 0.77
C ASN A 31 12.41 13.65 1.04
N LYS A 32 11.59 13.43 0.01
CA LYS A 32 10.13 13.34 0.16
C LYS A 32 9.70 12.19 1.07
N MET A 33 10.38 11.05 0.99
CA MET A 33 10.16 9.91 1.88
C MET A 33 10.55 10.25 3.32
N ALA A 34 11.71 10.87 3.53
CA ALA A 34 12.16 11.30 4.84
C ALA A 34 11.14 12.24 5.51
N ASP A 35 10.69 13.28 4.79
CA ASP A 35 9.68 14.23 5.29
C ASP A 35 8.38 13.55 5.74
N GLN A 36 7.92 12.55 4.97
CA GLN A 36 6.67 11.84 5.30
C GLN A 36 6.80 10.90 6.49
N ILE A 37 8.00 10.35 6.72
CA ILE A 37 8.30 9.51 7.87
C ILE A 37 8.45 10.38 9.13
N GLU A 38 9.11 11.53 9.01
CA GLU A 38 9.30 12.48 10.12
C GLU A 38 7.99 13.15 10.55
N ASN A 39 7.09 13.43 9.58
CA ASN A 39 5.79 14.04 9.86
C ASN A 39 4.61 13.23 9.32
N PRO A 40 4.25 12.10 9.96
CA PRO A 40 3.15 11.25 9.53
C PRO A 40 1.77 11.79 9.98
N GLY A 41 1.70 12.99 10.56
CA GLY A 41 0.51 13.51 11.24
C GLY A 41 -0.74 13.57 10.35
N PHE A 42 -0.58 13.79 9.05
CA PHE A 42 -1.68 13.71 8.09
C PHE A 42 -2.29 12.31 8.02
N ASN A 43 -1.45 11.27 7.87
CA ASN A 43 -1.91 9.89 7.71
C ASN A 43 -2.55 9.37 9.00
N VAL A 44 -1.97 9.68 10.15
CA VAL A 44 -2.52 9.29 11.47
C VAL A 44 -3.90 9.90 11.67
N LYS A 45 -4.07 11.20 11.40
CA LYS A 45 -5.37 11.87 11.51
C LYS A 45 -6.37 11.34 10.47
N LEU A 46 -5.93 11.09 9.25
CA LEU A 46 -6.78 10.51 8.21
C LEU A 46 -7.30 9.13 8.62
N ALA A 47 -6.44 8.27 9.18
CA ALA A 47 -6.83 6.94 9.65
C ALA A 47 -7.88 6.98 10.78
N ALA A 48 -7.77 7.97 11.69
CA ALA A 48 -8.73 8.14 12.78
C ALA A 48 -10.15 8.53 12.29
N HIS A 49 -10.25 9.19 11.13
CA HIS A 49 -11.52 9.68 10.59
C HIS A 49 -12.00 8.94 9.33
N ALA A 50 -11.16 8.08 8.75
CA ALA A 50 -11.50 7.32 7.55
C ALA A 50 -12.23 6.03 7.92
N ARG A 51 -13.43 5.82 7.36
CA ARG A 51 -14.09 4.53 7.39
C ARG A 51 -13.47 3.60 6.34
N LEU A 52 -12.88 2.50 6.78
CA LEU A 52 -12.33 1.48 5.89
C LEU A 52 -13.45 0.60 5.32
N PRO A 53 -13.41 0.25 4.02
CA PRO A 53 -14.39 -0.65 3.41
C PRO A 53 -14.14 -2.13 3.74
N TYR A 54 -13.09 -2.44 4.50
CA TYR A 54 -12.68 -3.81 4.83
C TYR A 54 -13.32 -4.30 6.13
N LYS A 55 -13.85 -5.53 6.11
CA LYS A 55 -14.43 -6.16 7.30
C LYS A 55 -13.34 -6.82 8.14
N LYS A 56 -13.46 -6.76 9.47
CA LYS A 56 -12.56 -7.48 10.38
C LYS A 56 -12.49 -8.98 10.07
N SER A 57 -13.60 -9.58 9.66
CA SER A 57 -13.67 -11.00 9.28
C SER A 57 -12.74 -11.37 8.13
N TRP A 58 -12.43 -10.45 7.21
CA TRP A 58 -11.54 -10.72 6.08
C TRP A 58 -10.09 -10.90 6.50
N TYR A 59 -9.65 -10.25 7.59
CA TYR A 59 -8.27 -10.40 8.09
C TYR A 59 -8.03 -11.72 8.81
N SER A 60 -9.10 -12.41 9.22
CA SER A 60 -9.02 -13.71 9.89
C SER A 60 -9.21 -14.90 8.93
N GLU A 61 -9.61 -14.64 7.69
CA GLU A 61 -9.83 -15.68 6.70
C GLU A 61 -8.51 -16.07 6.03
N ASP A 62 -8.38 -17.35 5.65
CA ASP A 62 -7.21 -17.83 4.92
C ASP A 62 -7.13 -17.12 3.55
N PRO A 63 -6.03 -16.39 3.24
CA PRO A 63 -5.86 -15.68 1.97
C PRO A 63 -5.87 -16.61 0.74
N PHE A 64 -5.63 -17.91 0.92
CA PHE A 64 -5.59 -18.89 -0.16
C PHE A 64 -6.85 -19.75 -0.26
N LYS A 65 -7.87 -19.51 0.57
CA LYS A 65 -9.11 -20.32 0.61
C LYS A 65 -9.79 -20.52 -0.75
N TYR A 66 -9.72 -19.52 -1.62
CA TYR A 66 -10.35 -19.55 -2.94
C TYR A 66 -9.36 -19.84 -4.08
N ILE A 67 -8.06 -19.94 -3.78
CA ILE A 67 -7.02 -20.25 -4.76
C ILE A 67 -6.92 -21.77 -4.85
N LYS A 68 -7.48 -22.33 -5.93
CA LYS A 68 -7.24 -23.73 -6.29
C LYS A 68 -5.83 -23.83 -6.86
N ALA A 69 -4.99 -24.68 -6.28
CA ALA A 69 -3.68 -24.96 -6.86
C ALA A 69 -3.85 -25.49 -8.29
N ALA A 70 -3.11 -24.93 -9.24
CA ALA A 70 -3.02 -25.45 -10.59
C ALA A 70 -2.31 -26.81 -10.54
N GLY A 71 -3.06 -27.88 -10.27
CA GLY A 71 -2.53 -29.24 -10.16
C GLY A 71 -3.47 -30.27 -9.52
N GLU A 72 -4.50 -29.86 -8.77
CA GLU A 72 -5.32 -30.83 -8.01
C GLU A 72 -6.34 -31.62 -8.85
N ASN A 73 -6.56 -31.27 -10.12
CA ASN A 73 -7.62 -31.88 -10.95
C ASN A 73 -7.18 -32.51 -12.29
N THR A 74 -5.88 -32.65 -12.59
CA THR A 74 -5.46 -33.18 -13.91
C THR A 74 -4.57 -34.43 -13.86
N CYS A 75 -4.51 -35.16 -12.75
CA CYS A 75 -3.92 -36.50 -12.78
C CYS A 75 -4.56 -37.44 -11.75
N ARG A 76 -5.82 -37.82 -11.99
CA ARG A 76 -6.31 -39.12 -11.55
C ARG A 76 -6.53 -39.96 -12.80
N LYS A 77 -5.72 -41.01 -12.91
CA LYS A 77 -5.72 -42.18 -13.82
C LYS A 77 -6.66 -42.12 -15.03
#